data_AF-A0A5S3W4J0-F1
#
_entry.id   AF-A0A5S3W4J0-F1
#
_cell.length_a   1.000
_cell.length_b   1.000
_cell.length_c   1.000
_cell.angle_alpha   90.00
_cell.angle_beta   90.00
_cell.angle_gamma   90.00
#
_symmetry.space_group_name_H-M   'P 1'
#
loop_
_entity.id
_entity.type
_entity.pdbx_description
1 polymer ?
#
loop_
_entity_poly.entity_id
_entity_poly.type
_entity_poly.pdbx_seq_one_letter_code
_entity_poly.pdbx_strand_id
1 'polypeptide(L)'
;SVVYPHMNSIGGDSFWLIDNPNQSTPTAIDACGRAPSDISAYSNEQHIPERGGLSALTQAATLRGWQKALEVDEHAALPLSTILAPAIKLAREGFTVTKSLQAGCEKLASVANTNDAFKALYIPNGKPLQAGQHFKNPKLANTFEHLAKHGLNAFYEGELADSFASDLAKAGSIITPADIANTKADVVTPLSANLSGINCYNLPAPTQGVHSLQIIGAVNKLKHKANTEADWTHLIVEATKQSFT
;
A
#
# COMPACT_ATOMS: atom_id res chain seq x y z
N SER A 1 0.27 -5.31 6.84
CA SER A 1 -0.05 -4.26 7.83
C SER A 1 0.46 -4.51 9.24
N VAL A 2 0.46 -5.75 9.79
CA VAL A 2 0.91 -6.00 11.19
C VAL A 2 2.41 -6.34 11.29
N VAL A 3 2.83 -7.43 10.66
CA VAL A 3 4.19 -8.01 10.84
C VAL A 3 5.27 -7.39 9.96
N TYR A 4 4.87 -6.56 8.99
CA TYR A 4 5.76 -5.88 8.05
C TYR A 4 5.37 -4.39 7.88
N PRO A 5 5.24 -3.64 8.99
CA PRO A 5 4.56 -2.34 9.00
C PRO A 5 5.38 -1.20 8.38
N HIS A 6 6.70 -1.35 8.24
CA HIS A 6 7.59 -0.35 7.64
C HIS A 6 7.53 -0.32 6.11
N MET A 7 6.79 -1.25 5.49
CA MET A 7 6.67 -1.36 4.02
C MET A 7 5.22 -1.28 3.52
N ASN A 8 4.22 -1.48 4.38
CA ASN A 8 2.80 -1.31 4.04
C ASN A 8 1.93 -1.14 5.29
N SER A 9 0.76 -0.52 5.14
CA SER A 9 -0.23 -0.40 6.21
C SER A 9 -1.65 -0.18 5.68
N ILE A 10 -2.63 -0.15 6.60
CA ILE A 10 -4.01 0.26 6.29
C ILE A 10 -4.14 1.76 6.00
N GLY A 11 -3.12 2.55 6.34
CA GLY A 11 -3.04 3.98 6.05
C GLY A 11 -2.43 4.31 4.68
N GLY A 12 -2.30 3.33 3.78
CA GLY A 12 -1.70 3.50 2.46
C GLY A 12 -2.65 3.10 1.33
N ASP A 13 -2.07 2.60 0.25
CA ASP A 13 -2.77 2.17 -0.98
C ASP A 13 -2.71 0.66 -1.18
N SER A 14 -3.57 0.14 -2.07
CA SER A 14 -3.46 -1.24 -2.54
C SER A 14 -3.90 -1.40 -4.00
N PHE A 15 -3.31 -2.36 -4.70
CA PHE A 15 -3.65 -2.69 -6.08
C PHE A 15 -3.77 -4.20 -6.24
N TRP A 16 -4.77 -4.65 -6.97
CA TRP A 16 -5.10 -6.07 -7.09
C TRP A 16 -5.28 -6.47 -8.55
N LEU A 17 -4.79 -7.67 -8.87
CA LEU A 17 -5.18 -8.44 -10.05
C LEU A 17 -5.69 -9.78 -9.54
N ILE A 18 -6.98 -10.03 -9.74
CA ILE A 18 -7.68 -11.20 -9.22
C ILE A 18 -8.09 -12.05 -10.41
N ASP A 19 -7.47 -13.23 -10.53
CA ASP A 19 -7.80 -14.21 -11.55
C ASP A 19 -8.80 -15.21 -10.97
N ASN A 20 -10.07 -15.08 -11.35
CA ASN A 20 -11.13 -15.95 -10.90
C ASN A 20 -11.43 -17.04 -11.94
N PRO A 21 -11.85 -18.25 -11.50
CA PRO A 21 -12.28 -19.30 -12.42
C PRO A 21 -13.35 -18.79 -13.39
N ASN A 22 -13.31 -19.28 -14.63
CA ASN A 22 -14.28 -18.96 -15.68
C ASN A 22 -14.27 -17.48 -16.16
N GLN A 23 -13.31 -16.66 -15.75
CA GLN A 23 -13.07 -15.34 -16.33
C GLN A 23 -11.97 -15.40 -17.41
N SER A 24 -12.17 -14.72 -18.54
CA SER A 24 -11.14 -14.62 -19.60
C SER A 24 -10.05 -13.59 -19.31
N THR A 25 -10.29 -12.71 -18.34
CA THR A 25 -9.44 -11.57 -18.00
C THR A 25 -9.54 -11.34 -16.49
N PRO A 26 -8.41 -11.10 -15.80
CA PRO A 26 -8.44 -10.86 -14.37
C PRO A 26 -9.17 -9.56 -14.04
N THR A 27 -9.82 -9.53 -12.88
CA THR A 27 -10.37 -8.29 -12.32
C THR A 27 -9.23 -7.45 -11.77
N ALA A 28 -9.13 -6.19 -12.19
CA ALA A 28 -8.15 -5.26 -11.66
C ALA A 28 -8.80 -4.22 -10.75
N ILE A 29 -8.19 -3.97 -9.58
CA ILE A 29 -8.68 -2.99 -8.60
C ILE A 29 -7.57 -1.98 -8.34
N ASP A 30 -7.91 -0.71 -8.55
CA ASP A 30 -7.10 0.44 -8.17
C ASP A 30 -7.65 1.04 -6.88
N ALA A 31 -6.90 0.90 -5.79
CA ALA A 31 -7.15 1.58 -4.53
C ALA A 31 -5.98 2.49 -4.18
N CYS A 32 -5.63 3.39 -5.11
CA CYS A 32 -4.74 4.52 -4.90
C CYS A 32 -5.48 5.70 -4.26
N GLY A 33 -4.96 6.18 -3.14
CA GLY A 33 -5.45 7.35 -2.45
C GLY A 33 -5.36 8.62 -3.30
N ARG A 34 -6.43 9.41 -3.30
CA ARG A 34 -6.43 10.71 -3.99
C ARG A 34 -5.91 11.79 -3.06
N ALA A 35 -5.26 12.80 -3.65
CA ALA A 35 -4.99 14.05 -2.96
C ALA A 35 -6.31 14.80 -2.67
N PRO A 36 -6.39 15.60 -1.60
CA PRO A 36 -7.55 16.44 -1.36
C PRO A 36 -7.66 17.53 -2.43
N SER A 37 -8.86 18.10 -2.56
CA SER A 37 -9.13 19.15 -3.55
C SER A 37 -8.47 20.50 -3.21
N ASP A 38 -8.28 20.80 -1.93
CA ASP A 38 -7.59 22.00 -1.48
C ASP A 38 -6.11 21.70 -1.19
N ILE A 39 -5.23 22.30 -2.00
CA ILE A 39 -3.77 22.18 -1.90
C ILE A 39 -3.10 23.52 -1.55
N SER A 40 -3.87 24.49 -1.05
CA SER A 40 -3.38 25.84 -0.74
C SER A 40 -2.25 25.86 0.30
N ALA A 41 -2.18 24.85 1.16
CA ALA A 41 -1.10 24.69 2.13
C ALA A 41 0.29 24.57 1.49
N TYR A 42 0.37 24.23 0.20
CA TYR A 42 1.65 24.15 -0.53
C TYR A 42 1.99 25.43 -1.30
N SER A 43 1.20 26.51 -1.21
CA SER A 43 1.42 27.71 -2.04
C SER A 43 2.79 28.36 -1.85
N ASN A 44 3.40 28.16 -0.68
CA ASN A 44 4.71 28.68 -0.32
C ASN A 44 5.80 27.59 -0.30
N GLU A 45 5.44 26.34 -0.61
CA GLU A 45 6.37 25.21 -0.66
C GLU A 45 7.01 25.10 -2.03
N GLN A 46 8.33 24.98 -2.09
CA GLN A 46 9.05 24.74 -3.35
C GLN A 46 8.88 23.30 -3.84
N HIS A 47 8.62 22.37 -2.93
CA HIS A 47 8.40 20.96 -3.18
C HIS A 47 7.60 20.35 -2.03
N ILE A 48 6.81 19.30 -2.31
CA ILE A 48 6.12 18.54 -1.27
C ILE A 48 7.18 17.97 -0.30
N PRO A 49 7.06 18.20 1.03
CA PRO A 49 7.99 17.64 2.01
C PRO A 49 7.99 16.11 1.94
N GLU A 50 9.12 15.46 2.25
CA GLU A 50 9.18 14.00 2.27
C GLU A 50 8.51 13.37 3.50
N ARG A 51 8.43 14.13 4.62
CA ARG A 51 7.92 13.66 5.92
C ARG A 51 7.10 14.75 6.61
N GLY A 52 6.22 14.32 7.52
CA GLY A 52 5.32 15.18 8.30
C GLY A 52 3.89 15.17 7.75
N GLY A 53 2.99 15.95 8.35
CA GLY A 53 1.58 16.01 7.93
C GLY A 53 1.38 16.45 6.49
N LEU A 54 2.16 17.45 6.04
CA LEU A 54 2.15 17.91 4.64
C LEU A 54 2.63 16.83 3.65
N SER A 55 3.22 15.74 4.10
CA SER A 55 3.56 14.57 3.26
C SER A 55 2.48 13.50 3.29
N ALA A 56 1.67 13.47 4.35
CA ALA A 56 0.50 12.60 4.48
C ALA A 56 -0.70 13.25 3.80
N LEU A 57 -0.64 13.38 2.48
CA LEU A 57 -1.55 14.20 1.67
C LEU A 57 -2.44 13.41 0.72
N THR A 58 -2.43 12.08 0.79
CA THR A 58 -3.33 11.23 0.01
C THR A 58 -4.23 10.41 0.95
N GLN A 59 -5.43 10.11 0.48
CA GLN A 59 -6.39 9.27 1.20
C GLN A 59 -5.80 7.87 1.47
N ALA A 60 -6.23 7.21 2.55
CA ALA A 60 -5.81 5.85 2.88
C ALA A 60 -6.75 4.81 2.22
N ALA A 61 -6.45 4.38 1.00
CA ALA A 61 -7.36 3.56 0.20
C ALA A 61 -7.21 2.03 0.35
N THR A 62 -6.20 1.53 1.09
CA THR A 62 -5.97 0.07 1.30
C THR A 62 -7.25 -0.71 1.65
N LEU A 63 -8.03 -0.23 2.63
CA LEU A 63 -9.22 -0.96 3.09
C LEU A 63 -10.38 -0.90 2.08
N ARG A 64 -10.49 0.17 1.27
CA ARG A 64 -11.40 0.18 0.12
C ARG A 64 -11.01 -0.86 -0.92
N GLY A 65 -9.71 -1.07 -1.13
CA GLY A 65 -9.22 -2.14 -2.00
C GLY A 65 -9.60 -3.53 -1.48
N TRP A 66 -9.42 -3.78 -0.18
CA TRP A 66 -9.83 -5.05 0.45
C TRP A 66 -11.33 -5.29 0.35
N GLN A 67 -12.12 -4.26 0.64
CA GLN A 67 -13.56 -4.31 0.51
C GLN A 67 -13.97 -4.62 -0.93
N LYS A 68 -13.39 -3.91 -1.91
CA LYS A 68 -13.70 -4.13 -3.32
C LYS A 68 -13.33 -5.55 -3.76
N ALA A 69 -12.19 -6.07 -3.31
CA ALA A 69 -11.76 -7.44 -3.61
C ALA A 69 -12.75 -8.49 -3.09
N LEU A 70 -13.28 -8.30 -1.88
CA LEU A 70 -14.32 -9.17 -1.31
C LEU A 70 -15.66 -9.03 -2.06
N GLU A 71 -16.01 -7.83 -2.53
CA GLU A 71 -17.26 -7.58 -3.25
C GLU A 71 -17.30 -8.16 -4.67
N VAL A 72 -16.15 -8.19 -5.36
CA VAL A 72 -16.07 -8.64 -6.77
C VAL A 72 -15.81 -10.15 -6.91
N ASP A 73 -15.41 -10.81 -5.84
CA ASP A 73 -15.18 -12.26 -5.82
C ASP A 73 -16.40 -12.98 -5.24
N GLU A 74 -17.15 -13.65 -6.11
CA GLU A 74 -18.33 -14.45 -5.71
C GLU A 74 -17.99 -15.61 -4.77
N HIS A 75 -16.72 -16.00 -4.69
CA HIS A 75 -16.23 -17.05 -3.81
C HIS A 75 -15.76 -16.51 -2.44
N ALA A 76 -15.71 -15.19 -2.25
CA ALA A 76 -15.32 -14.57 -0.99
C ALA A 76 -16.42 -14.73 0.08
N ALA A 77 -16.43 -15.88 0.76
CA ALA A 77 -17.48 -16.26 1.71
C ALA A 77 -17.09 -16.17 3.19
N LEU A 78 -15.81 -15.93 3.52
CA LEU A 78 -15.37 -15.89 4.91
C LEU A 78 -15.78 -14.56 5.58
N PRO A 79 -16.30 -14.60 6.83
CA PRO A 79 -16.61 -13.36 7.55
C PRO A 79 -15.32 -12.62 7.91
N LEU A 80 -15.38 -11.29 8.02
CA LEU A 80 -14.23 -10.46 8.38
C LEU A 80 -13.60 -10.85 9.72
N SER A 81 -14.39 -11.35 10.67
CA SER A 81 -13.88 -11.89 11.94
C SER A 81 -12.91 -13.06 11.74
N THR A 82 -13.16 -13.92 10.76
CA THR A 82 -12.24 -15.01 10.39
C THR A 82 -11.03 -14.48 9.64
N ILE A 83 -11.24 -13.59 8.67
CA ILE A 83 -10.17 -13.03 7.82
C ILE A 83 -9.16 -12.23 8.67
N LEU A 84 -9.64 -11.40 9.60
CA LEU A 84 -8.80 -10.51 10.41
C LEU A 84 -8.26 -11.17 11.70
N ALA A 85 -8.79 -12.32 12.12
CA ALA A 85 -8.37 -12.98 13.37
C ALA A 85 -6.85 -13.17 13.51
N PRO A 86 -6.09 -13.63 12.48
CA PRO A 86 -4.64 -13.78 12.59
C PRO A 86 -3.94 -12.42 12.80
N ALA A 87 -4.41 -11.37 12.13
CA ALA A 87 -3.84 -10.03 12.26
C ALA A 87 -4.12 -9.43 13.65
N ILE A 88 -5.36 -9.59 14.15
CA ILE A 88 -5.75 -9.18 15.51
C ILE A 88 -4.85 -9.86 16.54
N LYS A 89 -4.71 -11.19 16.44
CA LYS A 89 -3.88 -11.98 17.35
C LYS A 89 -2.43 -11.49 17.35
N LEU A 90 -1.79 -11.39 16.19
CA LEU A 90 -0.39 -10.96 16.09
C LEU A 90 -0.18 -9.51 16.52
N ALA A 91 -1.14 -8.61 16.28
CA ALA A 91 -1.05 -7.23 16.74
C ALA A 91 -1.16 -7.14 18.27
N ARG A 92 -1.99 -8.00 18.90
CA ARG A 92 -2.23 -8.00 20.35
C ARG A 92 -1.17 -8.75 21.14
N GLU A 93 -0.92 -10.00 20.74
CA GLU A 93 0.03 -10.88 21.42
C GLU A 93 1.47 -10.52 21.07
N GLY A 94 1.69 -10.04 19.85
CA GLY A 94 2.96 -9.58 19.32
C GLY A 94 3.66 -10.56 18.40
N PHE A 95 4.78 -10.11 17.84
CA PHE A 95 5.66 -10.91 17.00
C PHE A 95 7.13 -10.51 17.19
N THR A 96 8.04 -11.37 16.75
CA THR A 96 9.48 -11.12 16.80
C THR A 96 9.90 -10.13 15.71
N VAL A 97 10.56 -9.05 16.10
CA VAL A 97 11.09 -8.02 15.19
C VAL A 97 12.13 -8.65 14.26
N THR A 98 11.97 -8.39 12.95
CA THR A 98 12.90 -8.84 11.91
C THR A 98 14.02 -7.81 11.70
N LYS A 99 15.14 -8.22 11.07
CA LYS A 99 16.21 -7.30 10.66
C LYS A 99 15.72 -6.18 9.74
N SER A 100 14.75 -6.49 8.87
CA SER A 100 14.19 -5.49 7.94
C SER A 100 13.38 -4.43 8.70
N LEU A 101 12.57 -4.82 9.68
CA LEU A 101 11.83 -3.87 10.52
C LEU A 101 12.77 -3.00 11.36
N GLN A 102 13.81 -3.61 11.97
CA GLN A 102 14.86 -2.85 12.66
C GLN A 102 15.47 -1.78 11.76
N ALA A 103 15.92 -2.14 10.55
CA ALA A 103 16.51 -1.20 9.61
C ALA A 103 15.55 -0.05 9.23
N GLY A 104 14.25 -0.35 9.11
CA GLY A 104 13.21 0.67 8.91
C GLY A 104 13.09 1.63 10.09
N CYS A 105 13.09 1.11 11.32
CA CYS A 105 13.05 1.94 12.53
C CYS A 105 14.31 2.81 12.67
N GLU A 106 15.50 2.26 12.41
CA GLU A 106 16.77 2.98 12.44
C GLU A 106 16.82 4.11 11.41
N LYS A 107 16.36 3.85 10.18
CA LYS A 107 16.25 4.86 9.12
C LYS A 107 15.33 6.02 9.54
N LEU A 108 14.25 5.73 10.26
CA LEU A 108 13.29 6.75 10.70
C LEU A 108 13.67 7.44 12.01
N ALA A 109 14.62 6.89 12.77
CA ALA A 109 15.07 7.49 14.02
C ALA A 109 15.87 8.79 13.83
N SER A 110 16.51 8.95 12.67
CA SER A 110 17.20 10.17 12.28
C SER A 110 16.29 11.22 11.61
N VAL A 111 15.03 10.87 11.33
CA VAL A 111 14.09 11.78 10.66
C VAL A 111 13.55 12.80 11.66
N ALA A 112 13.84 14.08 11.39
CA ALA A 112 13.21 15.20 12.09
C ALA A 112 11.68 15.17 11.86
N ASN A 113 10.91 15.61 12.87
CA ASN A 113 9.44 15.72 12.79
C ASN A 113 8.67 14.38 12.69
N THR A 114 9.22 13.29 13.22
CA THR A 114 8.40 12.10 13.52
C THR A 114 7.44 12.38 14.67
N ASN A 115 6.17 11.96 14.54
CA ASN A 115 5.16 12.18 15.58
C ASN A 115 5.40 11.28 16.81
N ASP A 116 4.87 11.70 17.96
CA ASP A 116 5.12 11.01 19.23
C ASP A 116 4.53 9.60 19.29
N ALA A 117 3.41 9.37 18.59
CA ALA A 117 2.80 8.04 18.50
C ALA A 117 3.72 7.05 17.77
N PHE A 118 4.39 7.48 16.71
CA PHE A 118 5.39 6.70 15.99
C PHE A 118 6.61 6.40 16.89
N LYS A 119 7.15 7.42 17.56
CA LYS A 119 8.31 7.25 18.46
C LYS A 119 7.99 6.29 19.61
N ALA A 120 6.84 6.44 20.25
CA ALA A 120 6.41 5.57 21.34
C ALA A 120 6.33 4.09 20.91
N LEU A 121 5.97 3.83 19.65
CA LEU A 121 5.77 2.48 19.14
C LEU A 121 7.05 1.86 18.57
N TYR A 122 7.83 2.61 17.79
CA TYR A 122 8.96 2.10 17.00
C TYR A 122 10.34 2.55 17.51
N ILE A 123 10.38 3.56 18.37
CA ILE A 123 11.62 4.12 18.97
C ILE A 123 11.41 4.30 20.49
N PRO A 124 10.97 3.26 21.21
CA PRO A 124 10.70 3.37 22.64
C PRO A 124 11.97 3.80 23.40
N ASN A 125 11.83 4.77 24.31
CA ASN A 125 12.95 5.33 25.08
C ASN A 125 14.10 5.88 24.20
N GLY A 126 13.78 6.39 23.01
CA GLY A 126 14.77 6.97 22.09
C GLY A 126 15.64 5.92 21.39
N LYS A 127 15.31 4.63 21.49
CA LYS A 127 16.05 3.54 20.82
C LYS A 127 15.15 2.81 19.82
N PRO A 128 15.57 2.67 18.55
CA PRO A 128 14.84 1.88 17.56
C PRO A 128 14.65 0.43 18.01
N LEU A 129 13.53 -0.18 17.62
CA LEU A 129 13.31 -1.61 17.80
C LEU A 129 14.48 -2.42 17.22
N GLN A 130 14.89 -3.46 17.94
CA GLN A 130 16.00 -4.34 17.57
C GLN A 130 15.46 -5.71 17.15
N ALA A 131 16.09 -6.33 16.14
CA ALA A 131 15.75 -7.68 15.72
C ALA A 131 15.83 -8.67 16.89
N GLY A 132 14.88 -9.60 16.94
CA GLY A 132 14.74 -10.54 18.05
C GLY A 132 13.91 -10.00 19.24
N GLN A 133 13.67 -8.69 19.33
CA GLN A 133 12.74 -8.15 20.33
C GLN A 133 11.31 -8.58 20.05
N HIS A 134 10.49 -8.63 21.11
CA HIS A 134 9.06 -8.86 20.99
C HIS A 134 8.33 -7.53 20.84
N PHE A 135 7.58 -7.37 19.75
CA PHE A 135 6.84 -6.14 19.44
C PHE A 135 5.33 -6.38 19.45
N LYS A 136 4.56 -5.41 19.98
CA LYS A 136 3.09 -5.44 20.06
C LYS A 136 2.51 -4.11 19.60
N ASN A 137 1.35 -4.15 18.94
CA ASN A 137 0.57 -2.97 18.60
C ASN A 137 -0.92 -3.18 18.97
N PRO A 138 -1.26 -3.10 20.27
CA PRO A 138 -2.62 -3.36 20.74
C PRO A 138 -3.65 -2.37 20.18
N LYS A 139 -3.26 -1.12 19.87
CA LYS A 139 -4.15 -0.14 19.23
C LYS A 139 -4.59 -0.60 17.84
N LEU A 140 -3.66 -1.15 17.05
CA LEU A 140 -3.98 -1.74 15.75
C LEU A 140 -4.84 -3.00 15.88
N ALA A 141 -4.62 -3.82 16.92
CA ALA A 141 -5.48 -4.96 17.20
C ALA A 141 -6.93 -4.52 17.46
N ASN A 142 -7.12 -3.48 18.27
CA ASN A 142 -8.45 -2.92 18.56
C ASN A 142 -9.11 -2.34 17.30
N THR A 143 -8.31 -1.71 16.43
CA THR A 143 -8.80 -1.22 15.12
C THR A 143 -9.32 -2.39 14.29
N PHE A 144 -8.54 -3.47 14.14
CA PHE A 144 -9.00 -4.63 13.37
C PHE A 144 -10.18 -5.37 14.00
N GLU A 145 -10.30 -5.40 15.33
CA GLU A 145 -11.50 -5.94 15.99
C GLU A 145 -12.74 -5.11 15.71
N HIS A 146 -12.61 -3.78 15.76
CA HIS A 146 -13.70 -2.88 15.39
C HIS A 146 -14.13 -3.14 13.94
N LEU A 147 -13.19 -3.22 13.00
CA LEU A 147 -13.49 -3.51 11.59
C LEU A 147 -14.08 -4.91 11.38
N ALA A 148 -13.64 -5.91 12.14
CA ALA A 148 -14.21 -7.26 12.09
C ALA A 148 -15.68 -7.29 12.54
N LYS A 149 -16.05 -6.41 13.47
CA LYS A 149 -17.42 -6.32 14.02
C LYS A 149 -18.33 -5.40 13.21
N HIS A 150 -17.81 -4.29 12.72
CA HIS A 150 -18.59 -3.20 12.13
C HIS A 150 -18.41 -3.09 10.60
N GLY A 151 -17.56 -3.92 10.00
CA GLY A 151 -17.25 -3.89 8.58
C GLY A 151 -16.10 -2.94 8.24
N LEU A 152 -15.53 -3.10 7.04
CA LEU A 152 -14.40 -2.28 6.58
C LEU A 152 -14.77 -0.80 6.37
N ASN A 153 -16.04 -0.50 6.09
CA ASN A 153 -16.57 0.88 5.99
C ASN A 153 -16.34 1.69 7.27
N ALA A 154 -16.31 1.04 8.44
CA ALA A 154 -16.14 1.72 9.72
C ALA A 154 -14.76 2.41 9.85
N PHE A 155 -13.80 2.15 8.96
CA PHE A 155 -12.55 2.94 8.91
C PHE A 155 -12.77 4.36 8.34
N TYR A 156 -13.77 4.52 7.47
CA TYR A 156 -14.03 5.75 6.71
C TYR A 156 -15.26 6.51 7.24
N GLU A 157 -15.98 5.93 8.19
CA GLU A 157 -17.20 6.48 8.79
C GLU A 157 -17.20 6.29 10.32
N GLY A 158 -17.83 7.21 11.05
CA GLY A 158 -18.01 7.10 12.51
C GLY A 158 -16.72 7.29 13.31
N GLU A 159 -16.65 6.64 14.49
CA GLU A 159 -15.64 6.95 15.51
C GLU A 159 -14.18 6.75 15.07
N LEU A 160 -13.89 5.72 14.26
CA LEU A 160 -12.54 5.49 13.77
C LEU A 160 -12.14 6.54 12.74
N ALA A 161 -13.07 6.96 11.87
CA ALA A 161 -12.82 8.00 10.88
C ALA A 161 -12.59 9.36 11.55
N ASP A 162 -13.40 9.69 12.56
CA ASP A 162 -13.23 10.92 13.35
C ASP A 162 -11.88 10.93 14.09
N SER A 163 -11.52 9.80 14.71
CA SER A 163 -10.23 9.62 15.36
C SER A 163 -9.06 9.75 14.37
N PHE A 164 -9.17 9.14 13.18
CA PHE A 164 -8.16 9.21 12.14
C PHE A 164 -7.99 10.62 11.58
N ALA A 165 -9.10 11.32 11.31
CA ALA A 165 -9.08 12.71 10.88
C ALA A 165 -8.43 13.63 11.93
N SER A 166 -8.74 13.42 13.21
CA SER A 166 -8.13 14.19 14.31
C SER A 166 -6.62 13.99 14.38
N ASP A 167 -6.15 12.75 14.22
CA ASP A 167 -4.72 12.44 14.24
C ASP A 167 -3.97 13.01 13.03
N LEU A 168 -4.59 13.00 11.84
CA LEU A 168 -4.06 13.66 10.64
C LEU A 168 -3.97 15.19 10.83
N ALA A 169 -5.02 15.82 11.33
CA ALA A 169 -5.03 17.27 11.61
C ALA A 169 -3.96 17.66 12.63
N LYS A 170 -3.79 16.91 13.72
CA LYS A 170 -2.71 17.13 14.71
C LYS A 170 -1.32 16.98 14.12
N ALA A 171 -1.16 16.10 13.12
CA ALA A 171 0.09 15.93 12.41
C ALA A 171 0.36 17.05 11.38
N GLY A 172 -0.62 17.92 11.11
CA GLY A 172 -0.55 18.98 10.10
C GLY A 172 -0.87 18.50 8.68
N SER A 173 -1.61 17.39 8.54
CA SER A 173 -2.12 16.94 7.24
C SER A 173 -3.30 17.80 6.80
N ILE A 174 -3.44 17.93 5.48
CA ILE A 174 -4.52 18.64 4.80
C ILE A 174 -5.72 17.73 4.46
N ILE A 175 -5.63 16.42 4.73
CA ILE A 175 -6.73 15.49 4.51
C ILE A 175 -7.87 15.81 5.47
N THR A 176 -9.06 16.06 4.93
CA THR A 176 -10.25 16.41 5.70
C THR A 176 -11.11 15.17 6.01
N PRO A 177 -12.05 15.26 6.97
CA PRO A 177 -13.07 14.22 7.17
C PRO A 177 -13.86 13.90 5.89
N ALA A 178 -14.15 14.92 5.07
CA ALA A 178 -14.84 14.73 3.80
C ALA A 178 -13.99 13.93 2.80
N ASP A 179 -12.67 14.16 2.76
CA ASP A 179 -11.77 13.35 1.92
C ASP A 179 -11.73 11.90 2.39
N ILE A 180 -11.69 11.66 3.71
CA ILE A 180 -11.73 10.30 4.28
C ILE A 180 -13.02 9.59 3.86
N ALA A 181 -14.19 10.22 4.05
CA ALA A 181 -15.48 9.65 3.69
C ALA A 181 -15.60 9.35 2.19
N ASN A 182 -15.02 10.20 1.34
CA ASN A 182 -15.02 10.05 -0.12
C ASN A 182 -13.96 9.10 -0.66
N THR A 183 -13.15 8.47 0.21
CA THR A 183 -12.14 7.49 -0.24
C THR A 183 -12.83 6.31 -0.91
N LYS A 184 -12.34 5.90 -2.08
CA LYS A 184 -12.90 4.78 -2.85
C LYS A 184 -11.80 3.98 -3.57
N ALA A 185 -12.15 2.74 -3.93
CA ALA A 185 -11.38 1.91 -4.85
C ALA A 185 -12.22 1.66 -6.11
N ASP A 186 -11.56 1.64 -7.27
CA ASP A 186 -12.20 1.50 -8.57
C ASP A 186 -11.82 0.16 -9.21
N VAL A 187 -12.78 -0.50 -9.85
CA VAL A 187 -12.50 -1.61 -10.76
C VAL A 187 -12.07 -0.99 -12.09
N VAL A 188 -10.89 -1.38 -12.57
CA VAL A 188 -10.28 -0.84 -13.79
C VAL A 188 -10.07 -1.93 -14.82
N THR A 189 -9.96 -1.56 -16.09
CA THR A 189 -9.54 -2.49 -17.13
C THR A 189 -8.03 -2.73 -17.00
N PRO A 190 -7.57 -3.98 -16.83
CA PRO A 190 -6.15 -4.27 -16.78
C PRO A 190 -5.48 -3.97 -18.13
N LEU A 191 -4.22 -3.58 -18.09
CA LEU A 191 -3.35 -3.67 -19.25
C LEU A 191 -3.11 -5.14 -19.58
N SER A 192 -2.98 -5.45 -20.87
CA SER A 192 -2.71 -6.80 -21.35
C SER A 192 -1.71 -6.81 -22.48
N ALA A 193 -0.84 -7.83 -22.52
CA ALA A 193 0.03 -8.12 -23.66
C ALA A 193 0.09 -9.63 -23.91
N ASN A 194 -0.02 -10.06 -25.17
CA ASN A 194 0.22 -11.46 -25.53
C ASN A 194 1.69 -11.66 -25.92
N LEU A 195 2.42 -12.43 -25.12
CA LEU A 195 3.84 -12.66 -25.26
C LEU A 195 4.10 -14.14 -25.53
N SER A 196 4.31 -14.48 -26.80
CA SER A 196 4.51 -15.88 -27.26
C SER A 196 3.37 -16.81 -26.85
N GLY A 197 2.11 -16.36 -26.96
CA GLY A 197 0.93 -17.15 -26.60
C GLY A 197 0.52 -17.05 -25.12
N ILE A 198 1.29 -16.36 -24.27
CA ILE A 198 0.95 -16.12 -22.86
C ILE A 198 0.33 -14.73 -22.71
N ASN A 199 -0.84 -14.62 -22.08
CA ASN A 199 -1.42 -13.33 -21.73
C ASN A 199 -0.82 -12.83 -20.42
N CYS A 200 -0.11 -11.71 -20.48
CA CYS A 200 0.43 -11.01 -19.33
C CYS A 200 -0.46 -9.82 -19.01
N TYR A 201 -0.80 -9.64 -17.72
CA TYR A 201 -1.65 -8.55 -17.26
C TYR A 201 -0.91 -7.67 -16.26
N ASN A 202 -1.25 -6.38 -16.27
CA ASN A 202 -0.79 -5.44 -15.24
C ASN A 202 -1.85 -4.35 -15.02
N LEU A 203 -1.70 -3.55 -13.97
CA LEU A 203 -2.59 -2.40 -13.73
C LEU A 203 -2.26 -1.23 -14.68
N PRO A 204 -3.27 -0.41 -15.04
CA PRO A 204 -3.07 0.83 -15.78
C PRO A 204 -2.44 1.93 -14.88
N ALA A 205 -2.34 3.14 -15.42
CA ALA A 205 -2.06 4.33 -14.62
C ALA A 205 -3.07 4.43 -13.44
N PRO A 206 -2.63 4.88 -12.25
CA PRO A 206 -1.38 5.57 -11.95
C PRO A 206 -0.17 4.66 -11.69
N THR A 207 -0.35 3.33 -11.79
CA THR A 207 0.77 2.39 -11.60
C THR A 207 1.76 2.43 -12.77
N GLN A 208 2.96 1.90 -12.55
CA GLN A 208 3.99 1.74 -13.58
C GLN A 208 3.84 0.44 -14.39
N GLY A 209 2.65 -0.20 -14.37
CA GLY A 209 2.44 -1.52 -14.96
C GLY A 209 2.71 -1.60 -16.46
N VAL A 210 2.50 -0.50 -17.19
CA VAL A 210 2.83 -0.36 -18.62
C VAL A 210 4.31 -0.60 -18.87
N HIS A 211 5.20 -0.08 -18.02
CA HIS A 211 6.63 -0.20 -18.20
C HIS A 211 7.08 -1.66 -18.06
N SER A 212 6.50 -2.41 -17.12
CA SER A 212 6.78 -3.84 -16.98
C SER A 212 6.38 -4.61 -18.25
N LEU A 213 5.21 -4.33 -18.82
CA LEU A 213 4.75 -5.00 -20.05
C LEU A 213 5.60 -4.60 -21.27
N GLN A 214 6.02 -3.34 -21.39
CA GLN A 214 6.92 -2.88 -22.45
C GLN A 214 8.28 -3.56 -22.39
N ILE A 215 8.87 -3.68 -21.18
CA ILE A 215 10.17 -4.34 -20.98
C ILE A 215 10.09 -5.80 -21.39
N ILE A 216 9.13 -6.55 -20.85
CA ILE A 216 8.98 -7.97 -21.15
C ILE A 216 8.61 -8.17 -22.64
N GLY A 217 7.81 -7.27 -23.22
CA GLY A 217 7.50 -7.27 -24.65
C GLY A 217 8.74 -7.10 -25.54
N ALA A 218 9.60 -6.14 -25.22
CA ALA A 218 10.86 -5.91 -25.95
C ALA A 218 11.81 -7.10 -25.82
N VAL A 219 12.00 -7.62 -24.60
CA VAL A 219 12.79 -8.83 -24.36
C VAL A 219 12.21 -10.01 -25.13
N ASN A 220 10.89 -10.23 -25.09
CA ASN A 220 10.26 -11.34 -25.80
C ASN A 220 10.48 -11.27 -27.32
N LYS A 221 10.47 -10.06 -27.90
CA LYS A 221 10.72 -9.84 -29.33
C LYS A 221 12.18 -10.07 -29.72
N LEU A 222 13.13 -9.71 -28.84
CA LEU A 222 14.55 -9.64 -29.16
C LEU A 222 15.41 -10.73 -28.52
N LYS A 223 14.83 -11.60 -27.67
CA LYS A 223 15.54 -12.69 -26.98
C LYS A 223 16.38 -13.58 -27.90
N HIS A 224 15.96 -13.76 -29.16
CA HIS A 224 16.68 -14.53 -30.17
C HIS A 224 18.02 -13.89 -30.60
N LYS A 225 18.26 -12.62 -30.28
CA LYS A 225 19.52 -11.92 -30.54
C LYS A 225 20.55 -12.09 -29.42
N ALA A 226 20.16 -12.62 -28.27
CA ALA A 226 21.05 -12.82 -27.14
C ALA A 226 21.58 -14.25 -27.13
N ASN A 227 22.88 -14.41 -27.39
CA ASN A 227 23.54 -15.73 -27.46
C ASN A 227 24.45 -15.99 -26.25
N THR A 228 24.77 -14.95 -25.49
CA THR A 228 25.60 -15.01 -24.29
C THR A 228 24.86 -14.39 -23.10
N GLU A 229 25.35 -14.66 -21.89
CA GLU A 229 24.85 -14.00 -20.66
C GLU A 229 25.03 -12.47 -20.72
N ALA A 230 26.10 -12.01 -21.35
CA ALA A 230 26.36 -10.58 -21.56
C ALA A 230 25.32 -9.95 -22.49
N ASP A 231 24.97 -10.62 -23.60
CA ASP A 231 23.91 -10.14 -24.50
C ASP A 231 22.55 -10.12 -23.80
N TRP A 232 22.27 -11.13 -22.98
CA TRP A 232 21.02 -11.22 -22.22
C TRP A 232 20.88 -10.06 -21.24
N THR A 233 21.94 -9.78 -20.49
CA THR A 233 22.01 -8.65 -19.56
C THR A 233 21.88 -7.33 -20.31
N HIS A 234 22.62 -7.16 -21.41
CA HIS A 234 22.54 -5.96 -22.25
C HIS A 234 21.13 -5.72 -22.79
N LEU A 235 20.47 -6.78 -23.29
CA LEU A 235 19.09 -6.70 -23.78
C LEU A 235 18.13 -6.24 -22.68
N ILE A 236 18.21 -6.80 -21.48
CA ILE A 236 17.33 -6.41 -20.36
C ILE A 236 17.57 -4.94 -19.98
N VAL A 237 18.84 -4.51 -19.92
CA VAL A 237 19.20 -3.13 -19.60
C VAL A 237 18.65 -2.16 -20.64
N GLU A 238 18.86 -2.43 -21.93
CA GLU A 238 18.37 -1.55 -23.00
C GLU A 238 16.84 -1.56 -23.09
N ALA A 239 16.18 -2.71 -22.93
CA ALA A 239 14.72 -2.78 -22.85
C ALA A 239 14.17 -1.94 -21.68
N THR A 240 14.84 -1.98 -20.53
CA THR A 240 14.47 -1.17 -19.35
C THR A 240 14.63 0.31 -19.65
N LYS A 241 15.78 0.74 -20.16
CA LYS A 241 16.02 2.16 -20.51
C LYS A 241 14.97 2.70 -21.48
N GLN A 242 14.67 1.95 -22.53
CA GLN A 242 13.69 2.35 -23.55
C GLN A 242 12.26 2.45 -23.00
N SER A 243 11.94 1.69 -21.95
CA SER A 243 10.62 1.76 -21.32
C SER A 243 10.42 3.07 -20.54
N PHE A 244 11.46 3.59 -19.91
CA PHE A 244 11.42 4.81 -19.08
C PHE A 244 11.83 6.10 -19.83
N THR A 245 11.92 6.06 -21.16
CA THR A 245 12.23 7.21 -22.04
C THR A 245 10.99 7.62 -22.83
#